data_AF-A0A2K6F5Y7-F1
#
_entry.id   AF-A0A2K6F5Y7-F1
#
_cell.length_a   1.000
_cell.length_b   1.000
_cell.length_c   1.000
_cell.angle_alpha   90.00
_cell.angle_beta   90.00
_cell.angle_gamma   90.00
#
_symmetry.space_group_name_H-M   'P 1'
#
loop_
_entity.id
_entity.type
_entity.pdbx_description
1 polymer ?
#
loop_
_entity_poly.entity_id
_entity_poly.type
_entity_poly.pdbx_seq_one_letter_code
_entity_poly.pdbx_strand_id
1 'polypeptide(L)'
;MAQLGAIVAVASSFFCASLFSAVHKIEEGHIGVYYRGGALLTSTSGPGFHLMLPFITSYKSVQGGVMIYFDRIEVVNFLVPNAVYDIVKNYTADYDKALIFNKIHHELNQFCSVHTLQEVYIELFGLDSDFSQESS
;
A
#
# COMPACT_ATOMS: atom_id res chain seq x y z
N MET A 1 21.83 38.11 26.53
CA MET A 1 21.31 36.72 26.73
C MET A 1 20.01 36.48 25.98
N ALA A 2 18.98 37.33 26.14
CA ALA A 2 17.67 37.13 25.50
C ALA A 2 17.68 37.11 23.95
N GLN A 3 18.45 37.98 23.29
CA GLN A 3 18.50 38.02 21.82
C GLN A 3 19.17 36.77 21.20
N LEU A 4 20.19 36.22 21.86
CA LEU A 4 20.86 35.01 21.39
C LEU A 4 19.91 33.80 21.46
N GLY A 5 19.12 33.70 22.54
CA GLY A 5 18.09 32.67 22.69
C GLY A 5 16.99 32.77 21.62
N ALA A 6 16.56 33.99 21.28
CA ALA A 6 15.59 34.21 20.21
C ALA A 6 16.11 33.78 18.84
N ILE A 7 17.36 34.11 18.50
CA ILE A 7 17.99 33.72 17.23
C ILE A 7 18.09 32.20 17.12
N VAL A 8 18.54 31.53 18.19
CA VAL A 8 18.64 30.07 18.22
C VAL A 8 17.27 29.40 18.08
N ALA A 9 16.24 29.93 18.74
CA ALA A 9 14.89 29.41 18.64
C ALA A 9 14.31 29.53 17.22
N VAL A 10 14.53 30.66 16.54
CA VAL A 10 14.09 30.88 15.15
C VAL A 10 14.86 30.01 14.17
N ALA A 11 16.18 29.88 14.33
CA ALA A 11 17.00 29.03 13.48
C ALA A 11 16.60 27.54 13.64
N SER A 12 16.38 27.10 14.88
CA SER A 12 15.91 25.75 15.22
C SER A 12 14.55 25.45 14.58
N SER A 13 13.58 26.35 14.72
CA SER A 13 12.23 26.14 14.19
C SER A 13 12.22 26.10 12.66
N PHE A 14 12.98 26.98 12.00
CA PHE A 14 13.13 26.98 10.55
C PHE A 14 13.78 25.69 10.03
N PHE A 15 14.84 25.22 10.71
CA PHE A 15 15.51 23.99 10.35
C PHE A 15 14.57 22.77 10.50
N CYS A 16 13.86 22.66 11.63
CA CYS A 16 12.85 21.62 11.82
C CYS A 16 11.76 21.68 10.73
N ALA A 17 11.20 22.86 10.44
CA ALA A 17 10.17 23.00 9.40
C ALA A 17 10.68 22.57 8.02
N SER A 18 11.93 22.89 7.68
CA SER A 18 12.55 22.47 6.42
C SER A 18 12.69 20.95 6.30
N LEU A 19 13.04 20.26 7.40
CA LEU A 19 13.14 18.79 7.43
C LEU A 19 11.77 18.13 7.29
N PHE A 20 10.75 18.66 7.97
CA PHE A 20 9.38 18.13 7.83
C PHE A 20 8.84 18.30 6.42
N SER A 21 9.13 19.44 5.77
CA SER A 21 8.72 19.67 4.39
C SER A 21 9.52 18.87 3.35
N ALA A 22 10.65 18.27 3.74
CA ALA A 22 11.46 17.44 2.85
C ALA A 22 10.86 16.04 2.65
N VAL A 23 10.12 15.52 3.63
CA VAL A 23 9.47 14.20 3.54
C VAL A 23 8.11 14.37 2.88
N HIS A 24 7.84 13.59 1.83
CA HIS A 24 6.50 13.44 1.29
C HIS A 24 6.19 11.95 1.07
N LYS A 25 4.90 11.64 1.06
CA LYS A 25 4.39 10.30 0.80
C LYS A 25 3.70 10.29 -0.57
N ILE A 26 4.08 9.34 -1.40
CA ILE A 26 3.38 9.02 -2.66
C ILE A 26 2.43 7.86 -2.36
N GLU A 27 1.15 8.05 -2.67
CA GLU A 27 0.14 7.01 -2.51
C GLU A 27 0.35 5.87 -3.52
N GLU A 28 -0.10 4.67 -3.15
CA GLU A 28 -0.09 3.52 -4.05
C GLU A 28 -0.91 3.82 -5.32
N GLY A 29 -0.49 3.26 -6.46
CA GLY A 29 -1.06 3.55 -7.78
C GLY A 29 -0.63 4.87 -8.42
N HIS A 30 0.14 5.71 -7.72
CA HIS A 30 0.66 6.97 -8.24
C HIS A 30 2.18 6.96 -8.38
N ILE A 31 2.67 7.71 -9.36
CA ILE A 31 4.09 7.93 -9.63
C ILE A 31 4.39 9.39 -9.34
N GLY A 32 5.42 9.63 -8.53
CA GLY A 32 5.92 10.96 -8.26
C GLY A 32 6.85 11.43 -9.37
N VAL A 33 6.50 12.53 -10.00
CA VAL A 33 7.38 13.27 -10.92
C VAL A 33 7.92 14.52 -10.21
N TYR A 34 9.21 14.79 -10.38
CA TYR A 34 9.88 15.91 -9.72
C TYR A 34 10.25 16.99 -10.71
N TYR A 35 10.09 18.24 -10.29
CA TYR A 35 10.49 19.42 -11.02
C TYR A 35 11.56 20.17 -10.24
N ARG A 36 12.63 20.57 -10.92
CA ARG A 36 13.70 21.40 -10.36
C ARG A 36 13.77 22.71 -11.14
N GLY A 37 13.43 23.82 -10.50
CA GLY A 37 13.44 25.14 -11.17
C GLY A 37 12.55 25.21 -12.42
N GLY A 38 11.47 24.44 -12.48
CA GLY A 38 10.54 24.37 -13.61
C GLY A 38 10.87 23.31 -14.67
N ALA A 39 12.04 22.70 -14.64
CA ALA A 39 12.38 21.57 -15.53
C ALA A 39 11.99 20.23 -14.91
N LEU A 40 11.40 19.33 -15.69
CA LEU A 40 11.08 17.97 -15.27
C LEU A 40 12.37 17.16 -15.10
N LEU A 41 12.53 16.54 -13.94
CA LEU A 41 13.63 15.64 -13.65
C LEU A 41 13.31 14.26 -14.23
N THR A 42 14.30 13.59 -14.83
CA THR A 42 14.14 12.25 -15.39
C THR A 42 14.01 11.15 -14.32
N SER A 43 14.20 11.51 -13.05
CA SER A 43 14.01 10.61 -11.91
C SER A 43 12.54 10.60 -11.52
N THR A 44 11.90 9.43 -11.62
CA THR A 44 10.56 9.18 -11.09
C THR A 44 10.64 8.34 -9.82
N SER A 45 9.80 8.63 -8.84
CA SER A 45 9.70 7.82 -7.62
C SER A 45 8.40 7.04 -7.59
N GLY A 46 8.49 5.76 -7.19
CA GLY A 46 7.33 4.90 -6.95
C GLY A 46 6.62 5.21 -5.61
N PRO A 47 5.63 4.39 -5.22
CA PRO A 47 4.92 4.58 -3.96
C PRO A 47 5.84 4.46 -2.75
N GLY A 48 5.54 5.21 -1.69
CA GLY A 48 6.32 5.22 -0.45
C GLY A 48 6.75 6.61 0.01
N PHE A 49 7.66 6.63 1.00
CA PHE A 49 8.20 7.86 1.56
C PHE A 49 9.47 8.27 0.80
N HIS A 50 9.45 9.49 0.27
CA HIS A 50 10.57 10.03 -0.50
C HIS A 50 11.03 11.36 0.08
N LEU A 51 12.34 11.58 0.02
CA LEU A 51 12.96 12.83 0.42
C LEU A 51 13.08 13.74 -0.81
N MET A 52 12.53 14.95 -0.71
CA MET A 52 12.72 16.02 -1.66
C MET A 52 13.53 17.15 -1.02
N LEU A 53 14.22 17.95 -1.83
CA LEU A 53 14.90 19.14 -1.34
C LEU A 53 13.86 20.25 -1.15
N PRO A 54 13.61 20.71 0.09
CA PRO A 54 12.66 21.78 0.31
C PRO A 54 13.09 23.03 -0.47
N PHE A 55 12.12 23.80 -0.94
CA PHE A 55 12.27 25.04 -1.73
C PHE A 55 12.71 24.91 -3.19
N ILE A 56 13.58 23.96 -3.55
CA ILE A 56 14.13 23.86 -4.92
C ILE A 56 13.37 22.84 -5.77
N THR A 57 12.93 21.74 -5.16
CA THR A 57 12.19 20.68 -5.85
C THR A 57 10.71 20.76 -5.52
N SER A 58 9.88 20.65 -6.55
CA SER A 58 8.44 20.45 -6.42
C SER A 58 8.10 19.07 -6.95
N TYR A 59 7.10 18.40 -6.36
CA TYR A 59 6.63 17.11 -6.83
C TYR A 59 5.17 17.22 -7.30
N LYS A 60 4.82 16.42 -8.30
CA LYS A 60 3.43 16.15 -8.68
C LYS A 60 3.21 14.65 -8.67
N SER A 61 2.12 14.24 -8.03
CA SER A 61 1.64 12.87 -8.11
C SER A 61 0.85 12.70 -9.41
N VAL A 62 1.23 11.76 -10.25
CA VAL A 62 0.51 11.40 -11.47
C VAL A 62 0.01 9.97 -11.33
N GLN A 63 -1.25 9.72 -11.69
CA GLN A 63 -1.82 8.38 -11.67
C GLN A 63 -1.15 7.54 -12.76
N GLY A 64 -0.31 6.58 -12.34
CA GLY A 64 0.46 5.73 -13.23
C GLY A 64 -0.03 4.28 -13.25
N GLY A 65 -0.84 3.90 -12.27
CA GLY A 65 -1.44 2.57 -12.13
C GLY A 65 -2.96 2.61 -12.08
N VAL A 66 -3.55 1.42 -12.23
CA VAL A 66 -4.99 1.22 -12.05
C VAL A 66 -5.23 0.78 -10.62
N MET A 67 -6.09 1.51 -9.90
CA MET A 67 -6.54 1.13 -8.57
C MET A 67 -7.77 0.22 -8.72
N ILE A 68 -7.66 -1.01 -8.25
CA ILE A 68 -8.78 -1.96 -8.19
C ILE A 68 -9.34 -1.93 -6.76
N TYR A 69 -10.65 -1.79 -6.63
CA TYR A 69 -11.37 -1.92 -5.36
C TYR A 69 -12.17 -3.22 -5.38
N PHE A 70 -12.05 -4.00 -4.31
CA PHE A 70 -12.86 -5.20 -4.09
C PHE A 70 -13.95 -4.87 -3.08
N ASP A 71 -15.20 -4.75 -3.55
CA ASP A 71 -16.33 -4.38 -2.68
C ASP A 71 -16.71 -5.48 -1.68
N ARG A 72 -16.38 -6.74 -2.00
CA ARG A 72 -16.72 -7.89 -1.16
C ARG A 72 -15.78 -9.05 -1.42
N ILE A 73 -15.14 -9.54 -0.36
CA ILE A 73 -14.29 -10.74 -0.35
C ILE A 73 -14.90 -11.71 0.65
N GLU A 74 -15.45 -12.82 0.16
CA GLU A 74 -16.01 -13.89 0.99
C GLU A 74 -15.03 -15.07 1.01
N VAL A 75 -14.72 -15.57 2.20
CA VAL A 75 -13.73 -16.63 2.40
C VAL A 75 -14.41 -17.81 3.06
N VAL A 76 -14.39 -18.96 2.40
CA VAL A 76 -14.91 -20.21 2.95
C VAL A 76 -13.73 -21.04 3.46
N ASN A 77 -13.63 -21.21 4.78
CA ASN A 77 -12.62 -22.07 5.39
C ASN A 77 -13.19 -23.46 5.65
N PHE A 78 -12.52 -24.51 5.17
CA PHE A 78 -12.87 -25.90 5.48
C PHE A 78 -11.99 -26.42 6.62
N LEU A 79 -12.59 -26.68 7.78
CA LEU A 79 -11.88 -27.26 8.91
C LEU A 79 -12.13 -28.76 9.00
N VAL A 80 -11.05 -29.54 9.14
CA VAL A 80 -11.16 -30.99 9.35
C VAL A 80 -11.81 -31.25 10.73
N PRO A 81 -12.86 -32.10 10.83
CA PRO A 81 -13.62 -32.31 12.06
C PRO A 81 -12.74 -32.67 13.28
N ASN A 82 -11.67 -33.41 13.05
CA ASN A 82 -10.75 -33.88 14.10
C ASN A 82 -9.92 -32.76 14.75
N ALA A 83 -9.71 -31.63 14.07
CA ALA A 83 -8.88 -30.52 14.54
C ALA A 83 -9.70 -29.33 15.09
N VAL A 84 -11.04 -29.39 14.99
CA VAL A 84 -11.95 -28.32 15.43
C VAL A 84 -11.74 -27.99 16.91
N TYR A 85 -11.65 -29.00 17.75
CA TYR A 85 -11.55 -28.81 19.20
C TYR A 85 -10.28 -28.04 19.60
N ASP A 86 -9.13 -28.42 19.04
CA ASP A 86 -7.84 -27.80 19.38
C ASP A 86 -7.73 -26.37 18.84
N ILE A 87 -8.28 -26.12 17.65
CA ILE A 87 -8.27 -24.78 17.04
C ILE A 87 -9.18 -23.84 17.81
N VAL A 88 -10.40 -24.24 18.16
CA VAL A 88 -11.31 -23.42 18.97
C VAL A 88 -10.73 -23.16 20.37
N LYS A 89 -10.04 -24.14 20.95
CA LYS A 89 -9.36 -23.99 22.26
C LYS A 89 -8.20 -22.99 22.23
N ASN A 90 -7.38 -23.00 21.17
CA ASN A 90 -6.19 -22.16 21.08
C ASN A 90 -6.45 -20.78 20.45
N TYR A 91 -7.44 -20.67 19.55
CA TYR A 91 -7.68 -19.48 18.73
C TYR A 91 -9.11 -18.91 18.85
N THR A 92 -9.95 -19.47 19.72
CA THR A 92 -11.36 -19.08 19.94
C THR A 92 -12.28 -19.39 18.76
N ALA A 93 -13.60 -19.17 18.94
CA ALA A 93 -14.60 -19.42 17.91
C ALA A 93 -14.51 -18.43 16.72
N ASP A 94 -13.98 -17.23 16.94
CA ASP A 94 -13.82 -16.17 15.93
C ASP A 94 -12.40 -16.15 15.31
N TYR A 95 -11.77 -17.34 15.16
CA TYR A 95 -10.41 -17.46 14.63
C TYR A 95 -10.29 -17.01 13.17
N ASP A 96 -11.41 -17.00 12.44
CA ASP A 96 -11.54 -16.62 11.03
C ASP A 96 -11.24 -15.14 10.79
N LYS A 97 -11.74 -14.24 11.64
CA LYS A 97 -11.59 -12.79 11.45
C LYS A 97 -10.15 -12.31 11.61
N ALA A 98 -9.44 -12.81 12.62
CA ALA A 98 -8.10 -12.30 12.95
C ALA A 98 -7.00 -12.86 12.02
N LEU A 99 -7.09 -14.15 11.69
CA LEU A 99 -6.02 -14.85 10.96
C LEU A 99 -6.24 -14.88 9.45
N ILE A 100 -7.49 -15.00 8.98
CA ILE A 100 -7.78 -15.28 7.58
C ILE A 100 -7.92 -13.97 6.79
N PHE A 101 -8.72 -13.02 7.26
CA PHE A 101 -8.94 -11.76 6.53
C PHE A 101 -7.66 -10.93 6.38
N ASN A 102 -6.87 -10.76 7.45
CA ASN A 102 -5.62 -10.00 7.37
C ASN A 102 -4.59 -10.64 6.45
N LYS A 103 -4.48 -11.98 6.49
CA LYS A 103 -3.55 -12.71 5.65
C LYS A 103 -3.94 -12.62 4.18
N ILE A 104 -5.23 -12.74 3.86
CA ILE A 104 -5.73 -12.67 2.49
C ILE A 104 -5.55 -11.28 1.88
N HIS A 105 -5.83 -10.20 2.61
CA HIS A 105 -5.58 -8.84 2.09
C HIS A 105 -4.10 -8.62 1.78
N HIS A 106 -3.21 -9.12 2.64
CA HIS A 106 -1.78 -9.02 2.41
C HIS A 106 -1.34 -9.81 1.18
N GLU A 107 -1.77 -11.06 1.06
CA GLU A 107 -1.45 -11.94 -0.08
C GLU A 107 -2.04 -11.40 -1.38
N LEU A 108 -3.29 -10.92 -1.39
CA LEU A 108 -3.92 -10.28 -2.56
C LEU A 108 -3.16 -9.03 -2.99
N ASN A 109 -2.80 -8.15 -2.05
CA ASN A 109 -2.04 -6.94 -2.37
C ASN A 109 -0.65 -7.30 -2.93
N GLN A 110 -0.01 -8.32 -2.37
CA GLN A 110 1.27 -8.83 -2.89
C GLN A 110 1.11 -9.42 -4.30
N PHE A 111 0.07 -10.22 -4.52
CA PHE A 111 -0.22 -10.83 -5.81
C PHE A 111 -0.52 -9.78 -6.89
N CYS A 112 -1.40 -8.83 -6.60
CA CYS A 112 -1.77 -7.74 -7.51
C CYS A 112 -0.61 -6.75 -7.78
N SER A 113 0.45 -6.75 -6.96
CA SER A 113 1.63 -5.90 -7.18
C SER A 113 2.57 -6.42 -8.27
N VAL A 114 2.55 -7.72 -8.56
CA VAL A 114 3.44 -8.37 -9.53
C VAL A 114 2.74 -8.85 -10.80
N HIS A 115 1.40 -8.85 -10.83
CA HIS A 115 0.59 -9.27 -11.98
C HIS A 115 -0.10 -8.09 -12.68
N THR A 116 -0.33 -8.23 -13.99
CA THR A 116 -1.11 -7.28 -14.77
C THR A 116 -2.61 -7.48 -14.54
N LEU A 117 -3.44 -6.45 -14.85
CA LEU A 117 -4.90 -6.58 -14.72
C LEU A 117 -5.49 -7.75 -15.50
N GLN A 118 -4.91 -8.07 -16.67
CA GLN A 118 -5.38 -9.15 -17.51
C GLN A 118 -5.10 -10.52 -16.88
N GLU A 119 -3.95 -10.70 -16.22
CA GLU A 119 -3.61 -11.92 -15.49
C GLU A 119 -4.45 -12.06 -14.22
N VAL A 120 -4.63 -10.97 -13.45
CA VAL A 120 -5.52 -10.97 -12.27
C VAL A 120 -6.94 -11.34 -12.69
N TYR A 121 -7.46 -10.80 -13.80
CA TYR A 121 -8.80 -11.14 -14.29
C TYR A 121 -8.92 -12.60 -14.73
N ILE A 122 -7.90 -13.15 -15.39
CA ILE A 122 -7.91 -14.55 -15.85
C ILE A 122 -7.73 -15.54 -14.68
N GLU A 123 -6.92 -15.23 -13.68
CA GLU A 123 -6.77 -16.11 -12.50
C GLU A 123 -7.94 -16.01 -11.51
N LEU A 124 -8.60 -14.84 -11.40
CA LEU A 124 -9.76 -14.65 -10.51
C LEU A 124 -11.07 -15.20 -11.12
N PHE A 125 -11.20 -15.22 -12.45
CA PHE A 125 -12.45 -15.62 -13.16
C PHE A 125 -12.30 -16.81 -14.13
N GLY A 126 -11.08 -17.25 -14.46
CA GLY A 126 -10.85 -18.40 -15.36
C GLY A 126 -11.17 -19.76 -14.73
N LEU A 127 -11.28 -19.84 -13.41
CA LEU A 127 -11.69 -21.07 -12.71
C LEU A 127 -13.19 -21.39 -12.88
N ASP A 128 -14.01 -20.43 -13.29
CA ASP A 128 -15.45 -20.67 -13.50
C ASP A 128 -15.73 -21.46 -14.81
N SER A 129 -14.83 -21.38 -15.80
CA SER A 129 -14.96 -22.13 -17.06
C SER A 129 -14.49 -23.59 -16.99
N ASP A 130 -13.57 -23.94 -16.09
CA ASP A 130 -13.05 -25.31 -15.99
C ASP A 130 -13.87 -26.19 -15.03
N PHE A 131 -14.50 -25.62 -13.99
CA PHE A 131 -15.34 -26.41 -13.07
C PHE A 131 -16.69 -26.85 -13.68
N SER A 132 -17.08 -26.27 -14.82
CA SER A 132 -18.32 -26.59 -15.54
C SER A 132 -18.22 -27.80 -16.47
N GLN A 133 -17.02 -28.36 -16.70
CA GLN A 133 -16.84 -29.50 -17.61
C GLN A 133 -16.54 -30.84 -16.93
N GLU A 134 -16.26 -30.89 -15.62
CA GLU A 134 -16.02 -32.14 -14.89
C GLU A 134 -17.24 -32.59 -14.06
N SER A 135 -18.45 -32.32 -14.56
CA SER A 135 -19.70 -32.88 -14.00
C SER A 135 -20.74 -33.24 -15.08
N SER A 136 -20.31 -33.87 -16.17
CA SER A 136 -21.21 -34.60 -17.08
C SER A 136 -20.69 -36.01 -17.35
#